data_AF-A0A806DN28-F1
#
_entry.id   AF-A0A806DN28-F1
#
_cell.length_a   1.000
_cell.length_b   1.000
_cell.length_c   1.000
_cell.angle_alpha   90.00
_cell.angle_beta   90.00
_cell.angle_gamma   90.00
#
_symmetry.space_group_name_H-M   'P 1'
#
loop_
_entity.id
_entity.type
_entity.pdbx_description
1 polymer ?
#
loop_
_entity_poly.entity_id
_entity_poly.type
_entity_poly.pdbx_seq_one_letter_code
_entity_poly.pdbx_strand_id
1 'polypeptide(L)'
;MGRLRGWPHHHPANPYGRDGAGAPGLYSYGRGRFQRPRAEGTQIRTRYQEDHWEITFTNASGESFRLLPVVVLLSKSYPSHQPELPPDAVRSSGDDWRLEWVNLAPGVLGYVFHNYREAWLAAPFGRYFFNSFFTAGTQVLVGLLLAAMAAFALARIEFPGKNLVWLVILATLMIPGEVLLIPSYILLSRLEWINTYYALVVPWLASVFGIFLLRQFYLSLPRDLFDAARIDGASYWTQLVRIALPLSIPGLVTYGIFTFLGAYNALLWPLIVTDRPEMYTIQRGLQVFIGEAGSDYGALMAASTLAILPIVLGYFLAQRQFIQGVARSGIK
;
A
#
# COMPACT_ATOMS: atom_id res chain seq x y z
N MET A 1 31.94 -18.62 7.73
CA MET A 1 32.21 -19.93 7.08
C MET A 1 30.92 -20.74 7.15
N GLY A 2 30.12 -20.76 6.10
CA GLY A 2 28.97 -21.69 5.99
C GLY A 2 29.40 -22.88 5.16
N ARG A 3 29.32 -24.10 5.70
CA ARG A 3 29.54 -25.35 4.94
C ARG A 3 28.20 -25.80 4.37
N LEU A 4 28.11 -26.00 3.06
CA LEU A 4 27.01 -26.71 2.42
C LEU A 4 27.49 -28.14 2.17
N ARG A 5 26.74 -29.16 2.58
CA ARG A 5 27.02 -30.58 2.32
C ARG A 5 26.02 -31.15 1.32
N GLY A 6 26.50 -32.01 0.42
CA GLY A 6 25.75 -33.08 -0.24
C GLY A 6 25.07 -32.72 -1.56
N TRP A 7 25.71 -33.03 -2.70
CA TRP A 7 25.04 -33.21 -4.00
C TRP A 7 25.68 -34.36 -4.79
N PRO A 8 24.91 -35.37 -5.26
CA PRO A 8 25.44 -36.44 -6.10
C PRO A 8 25.47 -36.06 -7.59
N HIS A 9 26.48 -36.58 -8.29
CA HIS A 9 26.85 -36.27 -9.66
C HIS A 9 25.89 -36.85 -10.72
N HIS A 10 25.44 -36.00 -11.65
CA HIS A 10 25.07 -36.43 -13.00
C HIS A 10 25.60 -35.43 -14.04
N HIS A 11 26.57 -35.87 -14.83
CA HIS A 11 26.98 -35.23 -16.08
C HIS A 11 26.08 -35.75 -17.21
N PRO A 12 25.32 -34.91 -17.94
CA PRO A 12 24.92 -35.25 -19.29
C PRO A 12 25.91 -34.66 -20.29
N ALA A 13 26.39 -35.53 -21.17
CA ALA A 13 27.15 -35.19 -22.36
C ALA A 13 26.40 -34.15 -23.22
N ASN A 14 27.17 -33.26 -23.83
CA ASN A 14 26.75 -32.21 -24.76
C ASN A 14 25.98 -32.79 -25.97
N PRO A 15 24.68 -32.53 -26.15
CA PRO A 15 24.01 -32.77 -27.42
C PRO A 15 23.73 -31.41 -28.08
N TYR A 16 24.19 -31.25 -29.32
CA TYR A 16 23.99 -30.09 -30.22
C TYR A 16 25.07 -29.00 -30.19
N GLY A 17 26.06 -29.19 -31.08
CA GLY A 17 26.71 -28.07 -31.75
C GLY A 17 25.83 -27.54 -32.89
N ARG A 18 25.70 -26.22 -32.99
CA ARG A 18 25.61 -25.47 -34.25
C ARG A 18 25.77 -23.98 -34.03
N ASP A 19 26.68 -23.40 -34.82
CA ASP A 19 26.86 -21.98 -35.05
C ASP A 19 25.59 -21.31 -35.64
N GLY A 20 25.36 -20.05 -35.27
CA GLY A 20 24.33 -19.21 -35.89
C GLY A 20 24.30 -17.80 -35.28
N ALA A 21 24.74 -16.83 -36.06
CA ALA A 21 24.86 -15.42 -35.69
C ALA A 21 23.51 -14.68 -35.62
N GLY A 22 23.42 -13.69 -34.71
CA GLY A 22 22.58 -12.48 -34.88
C GLY A 22 21.55 -12.17 -33.78
N ALA A 23 21.92 -11.32 -32.80
CA ALA A 23 21.09 -10.24 -32.21
C ALA A 23 21.90 -9.49 -31.11
N PRO A 24 22.05 -8.16 -31.14
CA PRO A 24 22.77 -7.41 -30.11
C PRO A 24 21.86 -7.16 -28.90
N GLY A 25 22.28 -7.59 -27.70
CA GLY A 25 21.70 -7.09 -26.44
C GLY A 25 21.01 -8.09 -25.52
N LEU A 26 21.08 -9.40 -25.77
CA LEU A 26 20.65 -10.42 -24.80
C LEU A 26 21.88 -11.12 -24.24
N TYR A 27 22.23 -10.80 -23.00
CA TYR A 27 23.31 -11.48 -22.28
C TYR A 27 22.94 -12.96 -22.12
N SER A 28 23.57 -13.82 -22.93
CA SER A 28 23.47 -15.27 -22.76
C SER A 28 24.04 -15.65 -21.39
N TYR A 29 23.16 -16.00 -20.45
CA TYR A 29 23.54 -16.52 -19.14
C TYR A 29 24.21 -17.87 -19.33
N GLY A 30 25.55 -17.88 -19.42
CA GLY A 30 26.33 -19.11 -19.48
C GLY A 30 26.21 -19.89 -18.18
N ARG A 31 25.85 -21.17 -18.28
CA ARG A 31 25.78 -22.13 -17.16
C ARG A 31 27.03 -22.01 -16.27
N GLY A 32 26.83 -21.78 -14.97
CA GLY A 32 27.88 -21.87 -13.95
C GLY A 32 28.87 -20.70 -13.90
N ARG A 33 28.61 -19.54 -14.53
CA ARG A 33 29.48 -18.36 -14.39
C ARG A 33 29.05 -17.45 -13.24
N PHE A 34 29.88 -17.39 -12.19
CA PHE A 34 29.79 -16.37 -11.15
C PHE A 34 30.23 -15.00 -11.71
N GLN A 35 29.39 -13.97 -11.57
CA GLN A 35 29.80 -12.60 -11.90
C GLN A 35 30.78 -12.08 -10.83
N ARG A 36 31.88 -11.46 -11.28
CA ARG A 36 32.85 -10.81 -10.39
C ARG A 36 32.16 -9.63 -9.67
N PRO A 37 32.30 -9.49 -8.35
CA PRO A 37 31.81 -8.32 -7.64
C PRO A 37 32.51 -7.07 -8.20
N ARG A 38 31.75 -5.96 -8.30
CA ARG A 38 32.22 -4.67 -8.82
C ARG A 38 33.24 -3.95 -7.91
N ALA A 39 33.80 -4.63 -6.91
CA ALA A 39 34.84 -4.08 -6.04
C ALA A 39 36.23 -4.43 -6.61
N GLU A 40 37.00 -3.41 -6.98
CA GLU A 40 38.40 -3.58 -7.42
C GLU A 40 39.18 -4.43 -6.40
N GLY A 41 39.89 -5.45 -6.90
CA GLY A 41 40.75 -6.30 -6.05
C GLY A 41 40.09 -7.51 -5.39
N THR A 42 38.79 -7.77 -5.59
CA THR A 42 38.17 -9.00 -5.05
C THR A 42 38.43 -10.20 -5.97
N GLN A 43 39.09 -11.24 -5.44
CA GLN A 43 39.25 -12.53 -6.13
C GLN A 43 38.24 -13.55 -5.60
N ILE A 44 37.54 -14.23 -6.52
CA ILE A 44 36.66 -15.36 -6.21
C ILE A 44 37.34 -16.62 -6.71
N ARG A 45 37.56 -17.59 -5.81
CA ARG A 45 37.99 -18.94 -6.16
C ARG A 45 36.87 -19.90 -5.84
N THR A 46 36.56 -20.76 -6.79
CA THR A 46 35.55 -21.80 -6.62
C THR A 46 36.26 -23.14 -6.78
N ARG A 47 36.21 -24.01 -5.77
CA ARG A 47 36.71 -25.37 -5.81
C ARG A 47 35.58 -26.33 -5.48
N TYR A 48 35.53 -27.45 -6.18
CA TYR A 48 34.66 -28.56 -5.81
C TYR A 48 35.52 -29.57 -5.05
N GLN A 49 35.12 -29.93 -3.83
CA GLN A 49 35.81 -30.93 -3.01
C GLN A 49 34.80 -31.96 -2.54
N GLU A 50 35.05 -33.23 -2.89
CA GLU A 50 34.35 -34.46 -2.47
C GLU A 50 32.82 -34.47 -2.65
N ASP A 51 32.08 -33.57 -1.99
CA ASP A 51 30.63 -33.44 -1.99
C ASP A 51 30.11 -31.99 -1.91
N HIS A 52 30.99 -30.98 -1.94
CA HIS A 52 30.62 -29.58 -1.75
C HIS A 52 31.41 -28.59 -2.62
N TRP A 53 30.78 -27.45 -2.87
CA TRP A 53 31.42 -26.29 -3.48
C TRP A 53 32.02 -25.39 -2.39
N GLU A 54 33.34 -25.24 -2.41
CA GLU A 54 34.07 -24.24 -1.63
C GLU A 54 34.22 -22.97 -2.47
N ILE A 55 33.59 -21.88 -2.02
CA ILE A 55 33.72 -20.56 -2.64
C ILE A 55 34.51 -19.67 -1.70
N THR A 56 35.75 -19.36 -2.06
CA THR A 56 36.65 -18.48 -1.32
C THR A 56 36.61 -17.08 -1.91
N PHE A 57 36.29 -16.09 -1.08
CA PHE A 57 36.40 -14.68 -1.40
C PHE A 57 37.68 -14.13 -0.76
N THR A 58 38.59 -13.59 -1.56
CA THR A 58 39.82 -12.96 -1.07
C THR A 58 39.79 -11.48 -1.44
N ASN A 59 39.81 -10.62 -0.42
CA ASN A 59 39.98 -9.18 -0.62
C ASN A 59 41.46 -8.87 -0.71
N ALA A 60 41.92 -8.29 -1.83
CA ALA A 60 43.31 -7.86 -2.00
C ALA A 60 43.65 -6.55 -1.28
N SER A 61 42.66 -5.79 -0.76
CA SER A 61 42.90 -4.47 -0.14
C SER A 61 43.33 -4.51 1.34
N GLY A 62 43.41 -5.69 1.96
CA GLY A 62 43.74 -5.83 3.39
C GLY A 62 42.63 -5.40 4.35
N GLU A 63 41.52 -4.85 3.85
CA GLU A 63 40.34 -4.52 4.65
C GLU A 63 39.40 -5.74 4.78
N SER A 64 38.78 -5.90 5.94
CA SER A 64 37.73 -6.90 6.15
C SER A 64 36.48 -6.57 5.33
N PHE A 65 35.85 -7.58 4.73
CA PHE A 65 34.56 -7.40 4.06
C PHE A 65 33.52 -6.92 5.07
N ARG A 66 32.98 -5.71 4.88
CA ARG A 66 31.91 -5.17 5.75
C ARG A 66 30.55 -5.82 5.47
N LEU A 67 30.28 -6.17 4.21
CA LEU A 67 29.07 -6.86 3.75
C LEU A 67 29.45 -7.79 2.59
N LEU A 68 28.97 -9.02 2.64
CA LEU A 68 29.23 -10.04 1.62
C LEU A 68 27.89 -10.68 1.23
N PRO A 69 27.05 -9.99 0.44
CA PRO A 69 25.81 -10.57 -0.05
C PRO A 69 26.18 -11.64 -1.08
N VAL A 70 26.05 -12.91 -0.70
CA VAL A 70 26.23 -14.02 -1.63
C VAL A 70 24.85 -14.42 -2.10
N VAL A 71 24.61 -14.25 -3.40
CA VAL A 71 23.40 -14.72 -4.07
C VAL A 71 23.78 -15.90 -4.96
N VAL A 72 23.18 -17.05 -4.69
CA VAL A 72 23.32 -18.26 -5.52
C VAL A 72 22.01 -18.49 -6.26
N LEU A 73 22.10 -18.55 -7.59
CA LEU A 73 20.99 -18.89 -8.48
C LEU A 73 21.13 -20.35 -8.90
N LEU A 74 20.14 -21.19 -8.61
CA LEU A 74 20.10 -22.59 -9.03
C LEU A 74 18.93 -22.81 -9.99
N SER A 75 19.19 -23.25 -11.21
CA SER A 75 18.10 -23.45 -12.17
C SER A 75 17.16 -24.60 -11.80
N LYS A 76 15.85 -24.35 -11.88
CA LYS A 76 14.78 -25.32 -11.61
C LYS A 76 14.69 -26.43 -12.65
N SER A 77 15.38 -26.30 -13.78
CA SER A 77 15.44 -27.32 -14.82
C SER A 77 16.30 -28.54 -14.44
N TYR A 78 17.02 -28.50 -13.31
CA TYR A 78 17.82 -29.64 -12.83
C TYR A 78 16.96 -30.60 -11.99
N PRO A 79 16.76 -31.87 -12.42
CA PRO A 79 15.75 -32.75 -11.80
C PRO A 79 16.20 -33.47 -10.52
N SER A 80 17.49 -33.44 -10.16
CA SER A 80 18.03 -34.52 -9.32
C SER A 80 18.09 -34.27 -7.82
N HIS A 81 17.81 -33.09 -7.28
CA HIS A 81 17.51 -32.87 -5.84
C HIS A 81 16.92 -31.47 -5.69
N GLN A 82 15.74 -31.33 -5.07
CA GLN A 82 15.36 -30.03 -4.52
C GLN A 82 16.34 -29.75 -3.37
N PRO A 83 17.09 -28.63 -3.38
CA PRO A 83 17.91 -28.28 -2.23
C PRO A 83 17.02 -28.28 -0.99
N GLU A 84 17.48 -28.88 0.11
CA GLU A 84 16.95 -28.52 1.42
C GLU A 84 17.25 -27.04 1.63
N LEU A 85 16.24 -26.24 1.32
CA LEU A 85 16.26 -24.81 1.55
C LEU A 85 16.42 -24.61 3.07
N PRO A 86 17.22 -23.62 3.52
CA PRO A 86 17.10 -23.13 4.89
C PRO A 86 15.62 -22.89 5.20
N PRO A 87 15.15 -23.05 6.46
CA PRO A 87 13.76 -22.83 6.83
C PRO A 87 13.19 -21.48 6.34
N ASP A 88 14.10 -20.54 6.07
CA ASP A 88 13.85 -19.13 5.79
C ASP A 88 14.00 -18.76 4.30
N ALA A 89 14.37 -19.69 3.40
CA ALA A 89 14.54 -19.40 1.98
C ALA A 89 13.20 -19.45 1.24
N VAL A 90 12.75 -18.28 0.79
CA VAL A 90 11.52 -18.14 0.00
C VAL A 90 11.74 -18.68 -1.42
N ARG A 91 10.80 -19.53 -1.85
CA ARG A 91 10.79 -20.09 -3.21
C ARG A 91 10.61 -18.97 -4.23
N SER A 92 11.69 -18.58 -4.90
CA SER A 92 11.70 -17.64 -6.02
C SER A 92 10.65 -18.01 -7.08
N SER A 93 9.86 -17.04 -7.53
CA SER A 93 8.91 -17.17 -8.64
C SER A 93 9.61 -16.83 -9.96
N GLY A 94 10.44 -17.76 -10.45
CA GLY A 94 11.17 -17.66 -11.72
C GLY A 94 11.81 -19.01 -12.09
N ASP A 95 12.59 -19.08 -13.16
CA ASP A 95 13.26 -20.31 -13.61
C ASP A 95 14.42 -20.76 -12.70
N ASP A 96 14.84 -19.91 -11.76
CA ASP A 96 15.94 -20.17 -10.82
C ASP A 96 15.49 -20.03 -9.35
N TRP A 97 16.03 -20.89 -8.48
CA TRP A 97 16.06 -20.73 -7.03
C TRP A 97 17.07 -19.65 -6.65
N ARG A 98 16.64 -18.62 -5.91
CA ARG A 98 17.53 -17.57 -5.40
C ARG A 98 17.80 -17.81 -3.92
N LEU A 99 19.05 -18.11 -3.58
CA LEU A 99 19.53 -18.27 -2.21
C LEU A 99 20.38 -17.04 -1.87
N GLU A 100 19.94 -16.25 -0.90
CA GLU A 100 20.63 -15.02 -0.49
C GLU A 100 21.05 -15.14 0.98
N TRP A 101 22.35 -15.00 1.24
CA TRP A 101 22.90 -15.00 2.61
C TRP A 101 23.43 -13.61 2.96
N VAL A 102 22.72 -12.91 3.84
CA VAL A 102 23.14 -11.63 4.40
C VAL A 102 23.44 -11.81 5.88
N ASN A 103 24.73 -11.84 6.23
CA ASN A 103 25.22 -11.98 7.60
C ASN A 103 25.03 -10.68 8.41
N LEU A 104 23.80 -10.31 8.77
CA LEU A 104 23.56 -9.27 9.78
C LEU A 104 23.36 -9.85 11.19
N ALA A 105 22.87 -11.09 11.29
CA ALA A 105 22.95 -11.97 12.45
C ALA A 105 22.48 -13.37 12.00
N PRO A 106 23.14 -14.49 12.38
CA PRO A 106 22.58 -15.80 12.11
C PRO A 106 21.26 -15.98 12.88
N GLY A 107 20.18 -16.29 12.17
CA GLY A 107 18.86 -16.58 12.73
C GLY A 107 17.70 -15.87 12.00
N VAL A 108 16.49 -16.41 12.15
CA VAL A 108 15.22 -15.95 11.53
C VAL A 108 15.05 -14.42 11.64
N LEU A 109 15.43 -13.83 12.78
CA LEU A 109 15.30 -12.40 13.03
C LEU A 109 16.18 -11.53 12.12
N GLY A 110 17.39 -11.95 11.79
CA GLY A 110 18.30 -11.18 10.93
C GLY A 110 17.78 -11.03 9.50
N TYR A 111 17.15 -12.09 8.98
CA TYR A 111 16.49 -12.10 7.68
C TYR A 111 15.21 -11.26 7.67
N VAL A 112 14.40 -11.36 8.74
CA VAL A 112 13.19 -10.54 8.90
C VAL A 112 13.52 -9.06 8.83
N PHE A 113 14.51 -8.57 9.60
CA PHE A 113 14.91 -7.16 9.59
C PHE A 113 15.56 -6.71 8.27
N HIS A 114 16.15 -7.63 7.51
CA HIS A 114 16.70 -7.34 6.19
C HIS A 114 15.60 -6.88 5.21
N ASN A 115 14.49 -7.62 5.14
CA ASN A 115 13.36 -7.29 4.27
C ASN A 115 12.77 -5.91 4.58
N TYR A 116 12.71 -5.52 5.87
CA TYR A 116 12.27 -4.17 6.25
C TYR A 116 13.23 -3.08 5.79
N ARG A 117 14.55 -3.30 5.90
CA ARG A 117 15.55 -2.36 5.43
C ARG A 117 15.52 -2.23 3.90
N GLU A 118 15.42 -3.35 3.20
CA GLU A 118 15.34 -3.38 1.73
C GLU A 118 14.07 -2.69 1.24
N ALA A 119 12.91 -3.01 1.82
CA ALA A 119 11.67 -2.30 1.54
C ALA A 119 11.83 -0.80 1.75
N TRP A 120 12.33 -0.37 2.91
CA TRP A 120 12.49 1.06 3.24
C TRP A 120 13.39 1.82 2.26
N LEU A 121 14.43 1.16 1.72
CA LEU A 121 15.36 1.78 0.77
C LEU A 121 14.86 1.70 -0.68
N ALA A 122 14.01 0.74 -1.02
CA ALA A 122 13.49 0.53 -2.36
C ALA A 122 12.46 1.60 -2.78
N ALA A 123 11.80 2.26 -1.84
CA ALA A 123 10.81 3.29 -2.13
C ALA A 123 10.80 4.43 -1.11
N PRO A 124 10.41 5.65 -1.50
CA PRO A 124 10.29 6.78 -0.59
C PRO A 124 9.03 6.69 0.31
N PHE A 125 9.00 5.72 1.24
CA PHE A 125 7.86 5.43 2.12
C PHE A 125 7.34 6.66 2.86
N GLY A 126 8.23 7.53 3.36
CA GLY A 126 7.82 8.76 4.05
C GLY A 126 6.94 9.66 3.17
N ARG A 127 7.26 9.77 1.88
CA ARG A 127 6.46 10.52 0.92
C ARG A 127 5.12 9.84 0.65
N TYR A 128 5.11 8.51 0.54
CA TYR A 128 3.89 7.75 0.29
C TYR A 128 2.91 7.80 1.46
N PHE A 129 3.42 7.72 2.69
CA PHE A 129 2.62 7.97 3.90
C PHE A 129 2.07 9.38 3.90
N PHE A 130 2.91 10.40 3.67
CA PHE A 130 2.45 11.78 3.59
C PHE A 130 1.32 11.94 2.56
N ASN A 131 1.50 11.44 1.34
CA ASN A 131 0.48 11.51 0.29
C ASN A 131 -0.83 10.86 0.76
N SER A 132 -0.75 9.65 1.33
CA SER A 132 -1.94 8.89 1.76
C SER A 132 -2.69 9.59 2.89
N PHE A 133 -1.98 10.05 3.92
CA PHE A 133 -2.57 10.77 5.03
C PHE A 133 -3.11 12.13 4.62
N PHE A 134 -2.39 12.85 3.76
CA PHE A 134 -2.81 14.14 3.25
C PHE A 134 -4.08 14.00 2.42
N THR A 135 -4.12 13.06 1.47
CA THR A 135 -5.31 12.86 0.63
C THR A 135 -6.50 12.36 1.43
N ALA A 136 -6.30 11.34 2.29
CA ALA A 136 -7.37 10.79 3.13
C ALA A 136 -7.88 11.83 4.13
N GLY A 137 -6.99 12.55 4.81
CA GLY A 137 -7.35 13.60 5.76
C GLY A 137 -8.11 14.74 5.09
N THR A 138 -7.67 15.18 3.90
CA THR A 138 -8.37 16.23 3.15
C THR A 138 -9.77 15.78 2.72
N GLN A 139 -9.92 14.56 2.22
CA GLN A 139 -11.22 14.00 1.85
C GLN A 139 -12.16 13.92 3.07
N VAL A 140 -11.65 13.53 4.24
CA VAL A 140 -12.43 13.49 5.48
C VAL A 140 -12.88 14.89 5.89
N LEU A 141 -11.95 15.85 5.99
CA LEU A 141 -12.25 17.19 6.50
C LEU A 141 -13.22 17.94 5.59
N VAL A 142 -12.93 17.98 4.30
CA VAL A 142 -13.76 18.68 3.32
C VAL A 142 -15.07 17.93 3.09
N GLY A 143 -15.01 16.59 3.02
CA GLY A 143 -16.20 15.76 2.89
C GLY A 143 -17.15 15.90 4.08
N LEU A 144 -16.64 15.99 5.32
CA LEU A 144 -17.45 16.25 6.51
C LEU A 144 -18.17 17.58 6.42
N LEU A 145 -17.46 18.63 6.02
CA LEU A 145 -18.02 19.97 5.87
C LEU A 145 -19.17 19.96 4.84
N LEU A 146 -18.90 19.45 3.64
CA LEU A 146 -19.89 19.41 2.56
C LEU A 146 -21.08 18.52 2.90
N ALA A 147 -20.82 17.32 3.43
CA ALA A 147 -21.87 16.38 3.81
C ALA A 147 -22.73 16.93 4.95
N ALA A 148 -22.13 17.54 5.98
CA ALA A 148 -22.87 18.13 7.09
C ALA A 148 -23.78 19.27 6.64
N MET A 149 -23.28 20.17 5.77
CA MET A 149 -24.08 21.27 5.24
C MET A 149 -25.25 20.76 4.38
N ALA A 150 -24.97 19.86 3.43
CA ALA A 150 -25.99 19.31 2.55
C ALA A 150 -27.04 18.49 3.31
N ALA A 151 -26.60 17.63 4.23
CA ALA A 151 -27.49 16.84 5.08
C ALA A 151 -28.37 17.72 5.97
N PHE A 152 -27.81 18.80 6.54
CA PHE A 152 -28.57 19.72 7.39
C PHE A 152 -29.64 20.46 6.60
N ALA A 153 -29.30 20.97 5.42
CA ALA A 153 -30.28 21.61 4.54
C ALA A 153 -31.42 20.63 4.18
N LEU A 154 -31.10 19.39 3.84
CA LEU A 154 -32.09 18.36 3.46
C LEU A 154 -32.90 17.81 4.64
N ALA A 155 -32.39 17.91 5.88
CA ALA A 155 -33.09 17.45 7.07
C ALA A 155 -33.95 18.55 7.71
N ARG A 156 -33.45 19.79 7.78
CA ARG A 156 -33.97 20.85 8.66
C ARG A 156 -34.46 22.09 7.95
N ILE A 157 -34.02 22.36 6.73
CA ILE A 157 -34.50 23.51 5.96
C ILE A 157 -35.68 23.08 5.09
N GLU A 158 -36.71 23.93 5.04
CA GLU A 158 -37.85 23.75 4.15
C GLU A 158 -37.64 24.62 2.91
N PHE A 159 -37.54 23.98 1.75
CA PHE A 159 -37.40 24.65 0.47
C PHE A 159 -38.15 23.87 -0.62
N PRO A 160 -38.68 24.54 -1.66
CA PRO A 160 -39.41 23.88 -2.74
C PRO A 160 -38.49 22.90 -3.48
N GLY A 161 -38.98 21.68 -3.75
CA GLY A 161 -38.21 20.65 -4.46
C GLY A 161 -37.27 19.80 -3.59
N LYS A 162 -37.23 20.00 -2.26
CA LYS A 162 -36.39 19.23 -1.33
C LYS A 162 -36.44 17.71 -1.53
N ASN A 163 -37.64 17.15 -1.67
CA ASN A 163 -37.82 15.70 -1.83
C ASN A 163 -37.29 15.20 -3.17
N LEU A 164 -37.42 16.00 -4.23
CA LEU A 164 -36.87 15.67 -5.55
C LEU A 164 -35.34 15.67 -5.51
N VAL A 165 -34.71 16.70 -4.93
CA VAL A 165 -33.26 16.77 -4.74
C VAL A 165 -32.77 15.57 -3.92
N TRP A 166 -33.48 15.23 -2.85
CA TRP A 166 -33.16 14.07 -2.03
C TRP A 166 -33.23 12.75 -2.80
N LEU A 167 -34.27 12.55 -3.60
CA LEU A 167 -34.43 11.36 -4.44
C LEU A 167 -33.34 11.25 -5.51
N VAL A 168 -32.97 12.37 -6.15
CA VAL A 168 -31.88 12.40 -7.14
C VAL A 168 -30.55 12.03 -6.49
N ILE A 169 -30.25 12.58 -5.30
CA ILE A 169 -29.05 12.23 -4.55
C ILE A 169 -29.04 10.73 -4.24
N LEU A 170 -30.15 10.17 -3.73
CA LEU A 170 -30.25 8.74 -3.46
C LEU A 170 -30.08 7.86 -4.71
N ALA A 171 -30.65 8.27 -5.83
CA ALA A 171 -30.56 7.52 -7.09
C ALA A 171 -29.10 7.33 -7.54
N THR A 172 -28.21 8.28 -7.23
CA THR A 172 -26.77 8.15 -7.56
C THR A 172 -26.07 7.01 -6.80
N LEU A 173 -26.60 6.54 -5.65
CA LEU A 173 -26.06 5.37 -4.94
C LEU A 173 -26.25 4.07 -5.73
N MET A 174 -27.17 4.04 -6.69
CA MET A 174 -27.39 2.87 -7.55
C MET A 174 -26.36 2.77 -8.67
N ILE A 175 -25.57 3.82 -8.91
CA ILE A 175 -24.54 3.84 -9.94
C ILE A 175 -23.24 3.23 -9.35
N PRO A 176 -22.74 2.12 -9.90
CA PRO A 176 -21.46 1.55 -9.48
C PRO A 176 -20.31 2.51 -9.81
N GLY A 177 -19.43 2.75 -8.83
CA GLY A 177 -18.34 3.72 -8.97
C GLY A 177 -17.36 3.38 -10.08
N GLU A 178 -17.19 2.10 -10.40
CA GLU A 178 -16.29 1.58 -11.44
C GLU A 178 -16.70 2.05 -12.84
N VAL A 179 -18.00 2.25 -13.08
CA VAL A 179 -18.50 2.76 -14.38
C VAL A 179 -18.11 4.22 -14.59
N LEU A 180 -17.98 4.98 -13.49
CA LEU A 180 -17.57 6.38 -13.53
C LEU A 180 -16.06 6.55 -13.66
N LEU A 181 -15.28 5.47 -13.58
CA LEU A 181 -13.82 5.53 -13.58
C LEU A 181 -13.26 6.12 -14.88
N ILE A 182 -13.65 5.58 -16.03
CA ILE A 182 -13.15 6.04 -17.35
C ILE A 182 -13.58 7.49 -17.62
N PRO A 183 -14.87 7.86 -17.48
CA PRO A 183 -15.29 9.26 -17.68
C PRO A 183 -14.56 10.23 -16.76
N SER A 184 -14.36 9.86 -15.48
CA SER A 184 -13.66 10.70 -14.52
C SER A 184 -12.19 10.89 -14.89
N TYR A 185 -11.52 9.83 -15.33
CA TYR A 185 -10.14 9.94 -15.81
C TYR A 185 -10.02 10.87 -17.02
N ILE A 186 -10.88 10.71 -18.03
CA ILE A 186 -10.90 11.56 -19.23
C ILE A 186 -11.14 13.01 -18.84
N LEU A 187 -12.08 13.27 -17.92
CA LEU A 187 -12.37 14.62 -17.43
C LEU A 187 -11.12 15.24 -16.77
N LEU A 188 -10.48 14.53 -15.86
CA LEU A 188 -9.30 15.03 -15.15
C LEU A 188 -8.08 15.18 -16.05
N SER A 189 -7.95 14.32 -17.07
CA SER A 189 -6.93 14.44 -18.11
C SER A 189 -7.12 15.73 -18.92
N ARG A 190 -8.36 16.03 -19.32
CA ARG A 190 -8.69 17.30 -20.02
C ARG A 190 -8.49 18.54 -19.15
N LEU A 191 -8.63 18.41 -17.83
CA LEU A 191 -8.37 19.47 -16.86
C LEU A 191 -6.88 19.58 -16.49
N GLU A 192 -6.01 18.70 -17.01
CA GLU A 192 -4.59 18.61 -16.65
C GLU A 192 -4.34 18.36 -15.14
N TRP A 193 -5.29 17.70 -14.46
CA TRP A 193 -5.19 17.40 -13.02
C TRP A 193 -4.50 16.06 -12.73
N ILE A 194 -4.28 15.23 -13.75
CA ILE A 194 -3.54 13.97 -13.61
C ILE A 194 -2.17 14.26 -13.00
N ASN A 195 -1.67 13.34 -12.16
CA ASN A 195 -0.44 13.53 -11.40
C ASN A 195 -0.47 14.68 -10.38
N THR A 196 -1.64 15.10 -9.89
CA THR A 196 -1.76 16.11 -8.83
C THR A 196 -2.62 15.62 -7.66
N TYR A 197 -2.57 16.33 -6.51
CA TYR A 197 -3.47 16.04 -5.39
C TYR A 197 -4.94 16.31 -5.74
N TYR A 198 -5.22 17.20 -6.70
CA TYR A 198 -6.60 17.46 -7.14
C TYR A 198 -7.25 16.20 -7.71
N ALA A 199 -6.53 15.44 -8.54
CA ALA A 199 -7.03 14.18 -9.08
C ALA A 199 -7.27 13.11 -8.00
N LEU A 200 -6.50 13.14 -6.90
CA LEU A 200 -6.66 12.19 -5.80
C LEU A 200 -7.80 12.57 -4.84
N VAL A 201 -8.10 13.86 -4.69
CA VAL A 201 -9.01 14.36 -3.65
C VAL A 201 -10.38 14.76 -4.20
N VAL A 202 -10.40 15.61 -5.24
CA VAL A 202 -11.61 16.33 -5.69
C VAL A 202 -12.78 15.40 -6.07
N PRO A 203 -12.57 14.28 -6.80
CA PRO A 203 -13.67 13.39 -7.19
C PRO A 203 -14.46 12.80 -6.02
N TRP A 204 -13.86 12.75 -4.83
CA TRP A 204 -14.40 12.08 -3.65
C TRP A 204 -14.93 13.04 -2.58
N LEU A 205 -14.85 14.36 -2.81
CA LEU A 205 -15.27 15.37 -1.82
C LEU A 205 -16.78 15.37 -1.56
N ALA A 206 -17.59 15.07 -2.58
CA ALA A 206 -19.04 15.02 -2.47
C ALA A 206 -19.52 13.59 -2.24
N SER A 207 -19.53 13.16 -0.97
CA SER A 207 -19.96 11.81 -0.61
C SER A 207 -21.47 11.72 -0.39
N VAL A 208 -22.15 11.01 -1.29
CA VAL A 208 -23.59 10.72 -1.17
C VAL A 208 -23.89 9.89 0.09
N PHE A 209 -23.02 8.93 0.41
CA PHE A 209 -23.08 8.16 1.65
C PHE A 209 -22.99 9.07 2.88
N GLY A 210 -22.08 10.04 2.89
CA GLY A 210 -21.94 11.01 3.97
C GLY A 210 -23.19 11.86 4.17
N ILE A 211 -23.74 12.38 3.07
CA ILE A 211 -24.99 13.16 3.09
C ILE A 211 -26.12 12.31 3.64
N PHE A 212 -26.26 11.06 3.17
CA PHE A 212 -27.29 10.15 3.65
C PHE A 212 -27.16 9.87 5.14
N LEU A 213 -25.98 9.43 5.58
CA LEU A 213 -25.73 9.06 6.96
C LEU A 213 -26.01 10.24 7.92
N LEU A 214 -25.41 11.40 7.65
CA LEU A 214 -25.59 12.58 8.50
C LEU A 214 -27.04 13.09 8.48
N ARG A 215 -27.75 12.96 7.35
CA ARG A 215 -29.16 13.31 7.27
C ARG A 215 -30.01 12.44 8.19
N GLN A 216 -29.72 11.13 8.28
CA GLN A 216 -30.45 10.25 9.21
C GLN A 216 -30.22 10.65 10.68
N PHE A 217 -28.98 10.99 11.05
CA PHE A 217 -28.68 11.52 12.38
C PHE A 217 -29.39 12.85 12.62
N TYR A 218 -29.37 13.78 11.67
CA TYR A 218 -30.05 15.05 11.83
C TYR A 218 -31.56 14.91 11.90
N LEU A 219 -32.17 13.90 11.28
CA LEU A 219 -33.62 13.66 11.39
C LEU A 219 -34.03 13.03 12.72
N SER A 220 -33.14 12.29 13.38
CA SER A 220 -33.45 11.66 14.67
C SER A 220 -33.43 12.63 15.85
N LEU A 221 -32.83 13.82 15.69
CA LEU A 221 -32.85 14.86 16.72
C LEU A 221 -34.27 15.41 16.94
N PRO A 222 -34.67 15.79 18.17
CA PRO A 222 -35.98 16.43 18.41
C PRO A 222 -36.13 17.73 17.60
N ARG A 223 -37.31 17.97 17.01
CA ARG A 223 -37.61 19.21 16.26
C ARG A 223 -37.65 20.44 17.17
N ASP A 224 -38.19 20.28 18.37
CA ASP A 224 -38.38 21.35 19.36
C ASP A 224 -37.08 22.11 19.68
N LEU A 225 -35.91 21.44 19.63
CA LEU A 225 -34.61 22.09 19.83
C LEU A 225 -34.30 23.15 18.77
N PHE A 226 -34.68 22.89 17.53
CA PHE A 226 -34.45 23.80 16.41
C PHE A 226 -35.50 24.90 16.36
N ASP A 227 -36.74 24.58 16.74
CA ASP A 227 -37.82 25.56 16.83
C ASP A 227 -37.55 26.57 17.95
N ALA A 228 -37.09 26.09 19.13
CA ALA A 228 -36.64 26.95 20.22
C ALA A 228 -35.47 27.85 19.80
N ALA A 229 -34.44 27.28 19.17
CA ALA A 229 -33.31 28.06 18.68
C ALA A 229 -33.73 29.14 17.65
N ARG A 230 -34.75 28.86 16.83
CA ARG A 230 -35.32 29.82 15.89
C ARG A 230 -36.06 30.95 16.59
N ILE A 231 -36.79 30.66 17.67
CA ILE A 231 -37.43 31.67 18.54
C ILE A 231 -36.36 32.57 19.18
N ASP A 232 -35.22 32.01 19.58
CA ASP A 232 -34.05 32.76 20.10
C ASP A 232 -33.28 33.53 19.01
N GLY A 233 -33.75 33.53 17.76
CA GLY A 233 -33.11 34.25 16.64
C GLY A 233 -31.85 33.59 16.09
N ALA A 234 -31.59 32.30 16.40
CA ALA A 234 -30.41 31.60 15.90
C ALA A 234 -30.52 31.34 14.39
N SER A 235 -29.51 31.81 13.65
CA SER A 235 -29.36 31.53 12.22
C SER A 235 -29.22 30.02 11.93
N TYR A 236 -29.50 29.58 10.70
CA TYR A 236 -29.27 28.18 10.29
C TYR A 236 -27.83 27.72 10.49
N TRP A 237 -26.85 28.62 10.29
CA TRP A 237 -25.45 28.31 10.56
C TRP A 237 -25.21 28.06 12.04
N THR A 238 -25.81 28.88 12.91
CA THR A 238 -25.76 28.71 14.36
C THR A 238 -26.37 27.38 14.78
N GLN A 239 -27.52 27.02 14.21
CA GLN A 239 -28.19 25.75 14.48
C GLN A 239 -27.35 24.55 14.03
N LEU A 240 -26.72 24.61 12.85
CA LEU A 240 -25.82 23.58 12.37
C LEU A 240 -24.62 23.40 13.33
N VAL A 241 -23.90 24.48 13.61
CA VAL A 241 -22.63 24.42 14.34
C VAL A 241 -22.82 24.15 15.83
N ARG A 242 -23.83 24.74 16.47
CA ARG A 242 -24.02 24.65 17.93
C ARG A 242 -24.96 23.54 18.38
N ILE A 243 -25.83 23.03 17.50
CA ILE A 243 -26.83 22.01 17.85
C ILE A 243 -26.61 20.73 17.05
N ALA A 244 -26.67 20.81 15.72
CA ALA A 244 -26.66 19.60 14.89
C ALA A 244 -25.30 18.87 14.93
N LEU A 245 -24.17 19.58 14.79
CA LEU A 245 -22.84 18.97 14.81
C LEU A 245 -22.51 18.29 16.16
N PRO A 246 -22.65 18.95 17.33
CA PRO A 246 -22.30 18.31 18.61
C PRO A 246 -23.18 17.12 18.96
N LEU A 247 -24.47 17.17 18.61
CA LEU A 247 -25.40 16.06 18.87
C LEU A 247 -25.23 14.90 17.88
N SER A 248 -24.53 15.13 16.75
CA SER A 248 -24.31 14.12 15.71
C SER A 248 -22.86 13.66 15.63
N ILE A 249 -22.06 13.88 16.68
CA ILE A 249 -20.67 13.40 16.79
C ILE A 249 -20.54 11.92 16.40
N PRO A 250 -21.41 10.98 16.86
CA PRO A 250 -21.31 9.59 16.44
C PRO A 250 -21.40 9.39 14.92
N GLY A 251 -22.29 10.14 14.25
CA GLY A 251 -22.44 10.12 12.80
C GLY A 251 -21.24 10.72 12.07
N LEU A 252 -20.70 11.84 12.57
CA LEU A 252 -19.50 12.49 12.01
C LEU A 252 -18.28 11.57 12.11
N VAL A 253 -18.07 10.94 13.27
CA VAL A 253 -16.97 9.98 13.49
C VAL A 253 -17.13 8.78 12.56
N THR A 254 -18.34 8.23 12.44
CA THR A 254 -18.63 7.10 11.55
C THR A 254 -18.27 7.44 10.11
N TYR A 255 -18.77 8.55 9.58
CA TYR A 255 -18.45 9.00 8.23
C TYR A 255 -16.94 9.24 8.04
N GLY A 256 -16.28 9.90 9.00
CA GLY A 256 -14.85 10.18 8.95
C GLY A 256 -14.00 8.92 8.88
N ILE A 257 -14.31 7.90 9.68
CA ILE A 257 -13.60 6.62 9.67
C ILE A 257 -13.78 5.89 8.34
N PHE A 258 -15.02 5.77 7.84
CA PHE A 258 -15.27 5.09 6.57
C PHE A 258 -14.59 5.79 5.39
N THR A 259 -14.64 7.14 5.37
CA THR A 259 -13.99 7.94 4.33
C THR A 259 -12.47 7.81 4.40
N PHE A 260 -11.90 7.89 5.61
CA PHE A 260 -10.46 7.72 5.81
C PHE A 260 -9.98 6.35 5.34
N LEU A 261 -10.65 5.27 5.78
CA LEU A 261 -10.27 3.91 5.41
C LEU A 261 -10.43 3.67 3.91
N GLY A 262 -11.51 4.16 3.30
CA GLY A 262 -11.72 4.07 1.85
C GLY A 262 -10.60 4.78 1.07
N ALA A 263 -10.25 6.00 1.46
CA ALA A 263 -9.20 6.78 0.82
C ALA A 263 -7.79 6.19 1.05
N TYR A 264 -7.52 5.70 2.25
CA TYR A 264 -6.22 5.12 2.61
C TYR A 264 -5.99 3.76 1.94
N ASN A 265 -7.05 2.96 1.77
CA ASN A 265 -6.98 1.64 1.12
C ASN A 265 -7.17 1.70 -0.40
N ALA A 266 -7.44 2.88 -0.98
CA ALA A 266 -7.62 3.04 -2.41
C ALA A 266 -6.34 2.69 -3.18
N LEU A 267 -6.44 1.67 -4.04
CA LEU A 267 -5.37 1.28 -4.97
C LEU A 267 -5.72 1.64 -6.41
N LEU A 268 -6.89 1.21 -6.88
CA LEU A 268 -7.27 1.28 -8.29
C LEU A 268 -7.22 2.71 -8.84
N TRP A 269 -7.81 3.67 -8.13
CA TRP A 269 -7.83 5.05 -8.60
C TRP A 269 -6.43 5.69 -8.63
N PRO A 270 -5.64 5.70 -7.53
CA PRO A 270 -4.27 6.20 -7.57
C PRO A 270 -3.40 5.55 -8.65
N LEU A 271 -3.58 4.26 -8.91
CA LEU A 271 -2.83 3.54 -9.93
C LEU A 271 -2.99 4.16 -11.32
N ILE A 272 -4.16 4.75 -11.61
CA ILE A 272 -4.54 5.26 -12.94
C ILE A 272 -4.27 6.77 -13.04
N VAL A 273 -4.47 7.55 -11.98
CA VAL A 273 -4.36 9.02 -12.03
C VAL A 273 -3.02 9.59 -11.59
N THR A 274 -2.13 8.74 -11.11
CA THR A 274 -0.76 9.14 -10.81
C THR A 274 0.15 8.29 -11.70
N ASP A 275 1.35 8.77 -12.01
CA ASP A 275 2.42 8.12 -12.78
C ASP A 275 3.80 8.48 -12.22
N ARG A 276 3.90 9.65 -11.56
CA ARG A 276 5.11 10.12 -10.91
C ARG A 276 5.28 9.53 -9.50
N PRO A 277 6.45 8.95 -9.14
CA PRO A 277 6.68 8.36 -7.82
C PRO A 277 6.37 9.31 -6.66
N GLU A 278 6.61 10.62 -6.80
CA GLU A 278 6.37 11.61 -5.74
C GLU A 278 4.88 11.77 -5.39
N MET A 279 3.98 11.26 -6.23
CA MET A 279 2.53 11.30 -6.08
C MET A 279 1.92 9.96 -5.67
N TYR A 280 2.72 8.91 -5.50
CA TYR A 280 2.19 7.60 -5.15
C TYR A 280 1.62 7.63 -3.73
N THR A 281 0.45 7.02 -3.56
CA THR A 281 -0.07 6.64 -2.24
C THR A 281 0.64 5.39 -1.74
N ILE A 282 0.50 5.07 -0.45
CA ILE A 282 1.15 3.91 0.16
C ILE A 282 0.72 2.61 -0.52
N GLN A 283 -0.59 2.46 -0.79
CA GLN A 283 -1.13 1.27 -1.47
C GLN A 283 -0.58 1.13 -2.88
N ARG A 284 -0.49 2.24 -3.61
CA ARG A 284 0.13 2.24 -4.94
C ARG A 284 1.63 1.93 -4.86
N GLY A 285 2.32 2.49 -3.88
CA GLY A 285 3.75 2.27 -3.64
C GLY A 285 4.10 0.80 -3.41
N LEU A 286 3.18 0.01 -2.84
CA LEU A 286 3.36 -1.44 -2.69
C LEU A 286 3.45 -2.18 -4.04
N GLN A 287 2.86 -1.64 -5.11
CA GLN A 287 2.95 -2.23 -6.45
C GLN A 287 4.36 -2.18 -7.04
N VAL A 288 5.28 -1.36 -6.48
CA VAL A 288 6.68 -1.31 -6.91
C VAL A 288 7.41 -2.64 -6.66
N PHE A 289 6.96 -3.43 -5.67
CA PHE A 289 7.55 -4.73 -5.34
C PHE A 289 7.01 -5.90 -6.20
N ILE A 290 6.03 -5.61 -7.07
CA ILE A 290 5.41 -6.58 -7.97
C ILE A 290 5.86 -6.24 -9.39
N GLY A 291 6.73 -7.08 -9.96
CA GLY A 291 7.31 -6.84 -11.29
C GLY A 291 7.12 -8.04 -12.22
N GLU A 292 7.12 -7.79 -13.53
CA GLU A 292 6.96 -8.82 -14.56
C GLU A 292 8.11 -9.85 -14.56
N ALA A 293 9.31 -9.45 -14.11
CA ALA A 293 10.49 -10.31 -14.02
C ALA A 293 10.60 -11.10 -12.70
N GLY A 294 9.59 -11.01 -11.82
CA GLY A 294 9.55 -11.64 -10.50
C GLY A 294 9.19 -10.64 -9.40
N SER A 295 8.41 -11.10 -8.43
CA SER A 295 8.00 -10.32 -7.26
C SER A 295 8.90 -10.63 -6.07
N ASP A 296 9.36 -9.59 -5.38
CA ASP A 296 10.03 -9.74 -4.09
C ASP A 296 8.98 -9.82 -2.98
N TYR A 297 8.54 -11.05 -2.70
CA TYR A 297 7.55 -11.29 -1.64
C TYR A 297 8.08 -10.94 -0.25
N GLY A 298 9.39 -11.03 0.01
CA GLY A 298 9.98 -10.69 1.30
C GLY A 298 9.84 -9.20 1.57
N ALA A 299 10.33 -8.38 0.65
CA ALA A 299 10.21 -6.93 0.73
C ALA A 299 8.74 -6.46 0.66
N LEU A 300 7.91 -7.08 -0.18
CA LEU A 300 6.47 -6.76 -0.28
C LEU A 300 5.73 -7.02 1.04
N MET A 301 5.97 -8.16 1.71
CA MET A 301 5.34 -8.45 2.99
C MET A 301 5.80 -7.47 4.07
N ALA A 302 7.10 -7.17 4.14
CA ALA A 302 7.63 -6.18 5.07
C ALA A 302 7.05 -4.78 4.82
N ALA A 303 6.98 -4.34 3.56
CA ALA A 303 6.35 -3.10 3.14
C ALA A 303 4.86 -3.05 3.51
N SER A 304 4.13 -4.15 3.31
CA SER A 304 2.72 -4.27 3.67
C SER A 304 2.50 -4.16 5.17
N THR A 305 3.37 -4.78 5.99
CA THR A 305 3.34 -4.63 7.45
C THR A 305 3.55 -3.17 7.86
N LEU A 306 4.52 -2.48 7.25
CA LEU A 306 4.74 -1.05 7.48
C LEU A 306 3.52 -0.21 7.09
N ALA A 307 2.87 -0.52 5.96
CA ALA A 307 1.69 0.19 5.47
C ALA A 307 0.47 0.06 6.41
N ILE A 308 0.31 -1.07 7.09
CA ILE A 308 -0.80 -1.32 8.03
C ILE A 308 -0.54 -0.71 9.41
N LEU A 309 0.73 -0.57 9.80
CA LEU A 309 1.15 -0.15 11.14
C LEU A 309 0.48 1.16 11.63
N PRO A 310 0.35 2.23 10.83
CA PRO A 310 -0.31 3.45 11.28
C PRO A 310 -1.80 3.29 11.59
N ILE A 311 -2.52 2.42 10.84
CA ILE A 311 -3.94 2.13 11.11
C ILE A 311 -4.06 1.41 12.45
N VAL A 312 -3.20 0.41 12.68
CA VAL A 312 -3.20 -0.35 13.93
C VAL A 312 -2.89 0.54 15.13
N LEU A 313 -1.89 1.41 15.02
CA LEU A 313 -1.59 2.41 16.05
C LEU A 313 -2.78 3.35 16.27
N GLY A 314 -3.41 3.84 15.19
CA GLY A 314 -4.61 4.66 15.27
C GLY A 314 -5.76 3.96 16.00
N TYR A 315 -5.97 2.67 15.75
CA TYR A 315 -6.95 1.85 16.45
C TYR A 315 -6.66 1.77 17.96
N PHE A 316 -5.42 1.47 18.36
CA PHE A 316 -5.04 1.39 19.78
C PHE A 316 -5.21 2.71 20.53
N LEU A 317 -5.06 3.85 19.84
CA LEU A 317 -5.32 5.18 20.38
C LEU A 317 -6.82 5.48 20.47
N ALA A 318 -7.59 5.13 19.42
CA ALA A 318 -9.01 5.44 19.31
C ALA A 318 -9.93 4.52 20.15
N GLN A 319 -9.55 3.26 20.39
CA GLN A 319 -10.37 2.27 21.12
C GLN A 319 -10.81 2.76 22.51
N ARG A 320 -9.98 3.53 23.21
CA ARG A 320 -10.31 4.07 24.54
C ARG A 320 -11.44 5.11 24.47
N GLN A 321 -11.48 5.90 23.41
CA GLN A 321 -12.52 6.91 23.19
C GLN A 321 -13.84 6.28 22.76
N PHE A 322 -13.78 5.22 21.94
CA PHE A 322 -14.97 4.44 21.57
C PHE A 322 -15.66 3.82 22.78
N ILE A 323 -14.90 3.18 23.69
CA ILE A 323 -15.43 2.57 24.91
C ILE A 323 -16.09 3.63 25.81
N GLN A 324 -15.48 4.80 25.97
CA GLN A 324 -16.01 5.89 26.79
C GLN A 324 -17.26 6.56 26.18
N GLY A 325 -17.35 6.62 24.85
CA GLY A 325 -18.51 7.16 24.13
C GLY A 325 -19.76 6.29 24.27
N VAL A 326 -19.60 4.97 24.14
CA VAL A 326 -20.71 4.00 24.30
C VAL A 326 -21.22 3.97 25.76
N ALA A 327 -20.32 4.11 26.74
CA ALA A 327 -20.69 4.13 28.16
C ALA A 327 -21.56 5.34 28.52
N ARG A 328 -21.38 6.50 27.86
CA ARG A 328 -22.19 7.71 28.12
C ARG A 328 -23.59 7.66 27.48
N SER A 329 -23.79 6.89 26.41
CA SER A 329 -25.12 6.69 25.80
C SER A 329 -25.96 5.61 26.48
N GLY A 330 -25.36 4.77 27.32
CA GLY A 330 -26.03 3.65 28.01
C GLY A 330 -26.67 4.02 29.36
N ILE A 331 -26.49 5.25 29.84
CA ILE A 331 -27.20 5.77 31.02
C ILE A 331 -28.42 6.52 30.48
N LYS A 332 -29.55 5.82 30.40
CA LYS A 332 -30.85 6.38 30.06
C LYS A 332 -31.86 5.98 31.11
#